data_AF-A0A151IXS6-F1
#
_entry.id   AF-A0A151IXS6-F1
#
_cell.length_a   1.000
_cell.length_b   1.000
_cell.length_c   1.000
_cell.angle_alpha   90.00
_cell.angle_beta   90.00
_cell.angle_gamma   90.00
#
_symmetry.space_group_name_H-M   'P 1'
#
loop_
_entity.id
_entity.type
_entity.pdbx_description
1 polymer ?
#
loop_
_entity_poly.entity_id
_entity_poly.type
_entity_poly.pdbx_seq_one_letter_code
_entity_poly.pdbx_strand_id
1 'polypeptide(L)'
;SFCYVCGKVTFRKVRRSFNENLRKIYEKCFNLHTKNVKQEWVPESICNSCRKMLVNWNKTKEDKDIKFSKPMLWEKPKSKDDCYFRVTDIKGFNVTNKHKIVYANIESVQKLGEKEEKANELDTFARMSIDSDDNGNINEDRDDVEIVDKDENEDELYAPSVQKLKQPETSTQEELNDLVRDLGLPKDGAEFLASYFKKKNMLSNDAKVSFYRDREKSFRKYFAEENTEDGKLVYCNNIDGLMEELKPDIYKDEEWRLFIDSSKRSLKAILLHNTNLYASVPIAHSTQMKEKYDCLKLILDKIDYSSRNWLVFCGDLKVLCMLFGQQQGFTKTPCHLCIWDSRDREKHYTNYKWPERKSLEIGKNNIIEEPLLDPKKVLLPPLHIKLGLMKQFVKAVNKDSKCFEYLGKQFPHISDAKLKEGIFDGPQIRKMLNDKKFITTVTGKEKAAWLSFQEVTENFLENHKSNNYKQIVSKMVQNFGKMGCLMNLKMHFLHNHIDQFPGNLGDYSEEQSERFHQDIKEMERRYQGRWDVNMMADYCWTLKRDCKNRGIKRKRNPLHRSFENKRVRYHTKK
;
A
#
# COMPACT_ATOMS: atom_id res chain seq x y z
N SER A 1 20.97 7.69 -22.80
CA SER A 1 21.92 8.70 -23.33
C SER A 1 23.31 8.28 -22.87
N PHE A 2 24.39 8.84 -23.41
CA PHE A 2 25.76 8.49 -23.03
C PHE A 2 26.36 9.61 -22.17
N CYS A 3 27.38 9.27 -21.37
CA CYS A 3 28.13 10.23 -20.57
C CYS A 3 29.22 10.89 -21.42
N TYR A 4 29.32 12.22 -21.41
CA TYR A 4 30.36 12.97 -22.14
C TYR A 4 31.78 12.58 -21.70
N VAL A 5 32.03 12.44 -20.39
CA VAL A 5 33.39 12.26 -19.83
C VAL A 5 33.90 10.82 -19.95
N CYS A 6 33.01 9.82 -19.83
CA CYS A 6 33.41 8.40 -19.74
C CYS A 6 32.75 7.47 -20.76
N GLY A 7 31.88 7.97 -21.63
CA GLY A 7 31.25 7.16 -22.68
C GLY A 7 30.23 6.14 -22.23
N LYS A 8 29.99 5.97 -20.93
CA LYS A 8 29.06 4.95 -20.42
C LYS A 8 27.60 5.40 -20.52
N VAL A 9 26.69 4.45 -20.73
CA VAL A 9 25.24 4.72 -20.80
C VAL A 9 24.70 5.29 -19.48
N THR A 10 23.93 6.37 -19.58
CA THR A 10 23.20 7.04 -18.49
C THR A 10 21.69 6.84 -18.66
N PHE A 11 21.06 6.31 -17.61
CA PHE A 11 19.59 6.12 -17.52
C PHE A 11 18.92 7.34 -16.87
N ARG A 12 17.62 7.57 -17.20
CA ARG A 12 16.86 8.79 -16.82
C ARG A 12 16.97 9.21 -15.35
N LYS A 13 17.03 8.27 -14.40
CA LYS A 13 17.12 8.57 -12.94
C LYS A 13 18.48 9.13 -12.49
N VAL A 14 19.55 8.92 -13.26
CA VAL A 14 20.94 9.28 -12.90
C VAL A 14 21.53 10.32 -13.87
N ARG A 15 20.74 10.76 -14.86
CA ARG A 15 21.14 11.73 -15.88
C ARG A 15 21.20 13.12 -15.28
N ARG A 16 22.33 13.81 -15.43
CA ARG A 16 22.48 15.24 -15.15
C ARG A 16 22.92 15.95 -16.42
N SER A 17 22.47 17.20 -16.61
CA SER A 17 22.92 18.04 -17.71
C SER A 17 24.38 18.44 -17.49
N PHE A 18 25.15 18.46 -18.56
CA PHE A 18 26.54 18.91 -18.52
C PHE A 18 26.61 20.44 -18.65
N ASN A 19 26.38 21.12 -17.52
CA ASN A 19 26.27 22.57 -17.41
C ASN A 19 27.62 23.28 -17.66
N GLU A 20 27.59 24.58 -18.00
CA GLU A 20 28.78 25.39 -18.30
C GLU A 20 29.81 25.42 -17.17
N ASN A 21 29.39 25.45 -15.90
CA ASN A 21 30.30 25.39 -14.77
C ASN A 21 31.08 24.06 -14.70
N LEU A 22 30.42 22.94 -15.02
CA LEU A 22 31.09 21.63 -15.08
C LEU A 22 32.01 21.51 -16.30
N ARG A 23 31.69 22.21 -17.40
CA ARG A 23 32.57 22.33 -18.58
C ARG A 23 33.84 23.09 -18.24
N LYS A 24 33.74 24.26 -17.61
CA LYS A 24 34.91 25.05 -17.16
C LYS A 24 35.82 24.25 -16.23
N ILE A 25 35.25 23.46 -15.31
CA ILE A 25 36.03 22.57 -14.43
C ILE A 25 36.69 21.45 -15.24
N TYR A 26 35.99 20.85 -16.19
CA TYR A 26 36.54 19.83 -17.09
C TYR A 26 37.68 20.37 -17.96
N GLU A 27 37.54 21.57 -18.53
CA GLU A 27 38.57 22.24 -19.34
C GLU A 27 39.84 22.49 -18.52
N LYS A 28 39.70 22.90 -17.25
CA LYS A 28 40.83 23.08 -16.31
C LYS A 28 41.44 21.76 -15.85
N CYS A 29 40.63 20.71 -15.71
CA CYS A 29 41.05 19.40 -15.20
C CYS A 29 41.82 18.60 -16.27
N PHE A 30 41.47 18.75 -17.54
CA PHE A 30 42.08 17.98 -18.63
C PHE A 30 42.82 18.82 -19.68
N ASN A 31 42.90 20.16 -19.51
CA ASN A 31 43.49 21.10 -20.47
C ASN A 31 42.96 20.95 -21.91
N LEU A 32 41.66 20.67 -22.07
CA LEU A 32 40.99 20.47 -23.35
C LEU A 32 39.85 21.45 -23.52
N HIS A 33 39.90 22.31 -24.54
CA HIS A 33 38.81 23.26 -24.83
C HIS A 33 37.57 22.56 -25.40
N THR A 34 36.41 22.80 -24.79
CA THR A 34 35.12 22.29 -25.28
C THR A 34 34.46 23.33 -26.17
N LYS A 35 34.32 23.06 -27.48
CA LYS A 35 33.57 23.95 -28.39
C LYS A 35 32.09 23.92 -28.01
N ASN A 36 31.51 25.09 -27.75
CA ASN A 36 30.16 25.26 -27.17
C ASN A 36 29.03 25.08 -28.21
N VAL A 37 29.11 24.05 -29.06
CA VAL A 37 28.13 23.81 -30.14
C VAL A 37 27.34 22.53 -29.85
N LYS A 38 26.01 22.62 -29.83
CA LYS A 38 25.12 21.45 -29.77
C LYS A 38 25.31 20.64 -31.07
N GLN A 39 26.02 19.53 -30.97
CA GLN A 39 26.29 18.66 -32.11
C GLN A 39 25.65 17.29 -31.86
N GLU A 40 24.91 16.77 -32.84
CA GLU A 40 24.11 15.53 -32.70
C GLU A 40 24.94 14.28 -32.35
N TRP A 41 26.24 14.32 -32.61
CA TRP A 41 27.20 13.24 -32.36
C TRP A 41 27.98 13.42 -31.05
N VAL A 42 27.58 14.34 -30.17
CA VAL A 42 28.20 14.58 -28.86
C VAL A 42 27.17 14.42 -27.73
N PRO A 43 27.45 13.64 -26.65
CA PRO A 43 26.50 13.51 -25.55
C PRO A 43 26.39 14.77 -24.69
N GLU A 44 25.17 15.26 -24.46
CA GLU A 44 24.91 16.43 -23.60
C GLU A 44 24.81 16.11 -22.10
N SER A 45 24.99 14.85 -21.71
CA SER A 45 24.75 14.39 -20.34
C SER A 45 26.00 13.86 -19.66
N ILE A 46 26.08 14.05 -18.34
CA ILE A 46 27.14 13.50 -17.50
C ILE A 46 26.56 12.52 -16.47
N CYS A 47 27.31 11.47 -16.14
CA CYS A 47 26.94 10.53 -15.09
C CYS A 47 27.33 11.06 -13.69
N ASN A 48 26.65 10.58 -12.65
CA ASN A 48 26.86 11.10 -11.30
C ASN A 48 28.27 10.82 -10.75
N SER A 49 28.93 9.74 -11.17
CA SER A 49 30.30 9.42 -10.77
C SER A 49 31.31 10.42 -11.35
N CYS A 50 31.21 10.73 -12.65
CA CYS A 50 32.08 11.73 -13.28
C CYS A 50 31.80 13.14 -12.74
N ARG A 51 30.54 13.46 -12.40
CA ARG A 51 30.22 14.74 -11.74
C ARG A 51 30.90 14.84 -10.37
N LYS A 52 30.80 13.81 -9.53
CA LYS A 52 31.44 13.79 -8.21
C LYS A 52 32.96 13.90 -8.32
N MET A 53 33.55 13.22 -9.28
CA MET A 53 34.99 13.31 -9.58
C MET A 53 35.43 14.75 -9.90
N LEU A 54 34.75 15.41 -10.84
CA LEU A 54 35.07 16.79 -11.22
C LEU A 54 34.85 17.79 -10.06
N VAL A 55 33.79 17.60 -9.27
CA VAL A 55 33.50 18.47 -8.11
C VAL A 55 34.54 18.28 -7.00
N ASN A 56 34.97 17.04 -6.74
CA ASN A 56 36.00 16.76 -5.75
C ASN A 56 37.34 17.32 -6.20
N TRP A 57 37.76 17.08 -7.46
CA TRP A 57 38.99 17.67 -7.99
C TRP A 57 38.97 19.20 -7.96
N ASN A 58 37.83 19.85 -8.20
CA ASN A 58 37.75 21.31 -8.08
C ASN A 58 37.93 21.81 -6.63
N LYS A 59 37.69 20.96 -5.62
CA LYS A 59 37.91 21.28 -4.21
C LYS A 59 39.34 20.99 -3.76
N THR A 60 39.91 19.86 -4.15
CA THR A 60 41.22 19.38 -3.68
C THR A 60 42.37 19.79 -4.61
N LYS A 61 42.11 19.94 -5.92
CA LYS A 61 43.08 20.12 -7.01
C LYS A 61 44.15 19.01 -7.07
N GLU A 62 43.87 17.84 -6.50
CA GLU A 62 44.80 16.72 -6.47
C GLU A 62 44.48 15.69 -7.56
N ASP A 63 45.49 15.30 -8.34
CA ASP A 63 45.35 14.36 -9.47
C ASP A 63 45.01 12.92 -9.03
N LYS A 64 45.10 12.62 -7.73
CA LYS A 64 44.66 11.35 -7.14
C LYS A 64 43.15 11.14 -7.21
N ASP A 65 42.37 12.22 -7.34
CA ASP A 65 40.92 12.16 -7.44
C ASP A 65 40.41 11.91 -8.87
N ILE A 66 41.28 12.04 -9.87
CA ILE A 66 40.95 11.81 -11.28
C ILE A 66 41.17 10.33 -11.61
N LYS A 67 40.09 9.64 -11.98
CA LYS A 67 40.13 8.19 -12.28
C LYS A 67 40.69 7.84 -13.67
N PHE A 68 41.04 8.84 -14.48
CA PHE A 68 41.40 8.67 -15.89
C PHE A 68 42.56 9.60 -16.26
N SER A 69 43.59 9.09 -16.94
CA SER A 69 44.71 9.94 -17.39
C SER A 69 44.36 10.77 -18.64
N LYS A 70 43.45 10.26 -19.49
CA LYS A 70 42.83 10.98 -20.60
C LYS A 70 41.31 10.69 -20.64
N PRO A 71 40.46 11.73 -20.77
CA PRO A 71 39.01 11.54 -20.90
C PRO A 71 38.66 11.07 -22.31
N MET A 72 37.41 10.65 -22.52
CA MET A 72 36.94 10.24 -23.85
C MET A 72 36.86 11.46 -24.79
N LEU A 73 37.54 11.37 -25.93
CA LEU A 73 37.51 12.40 -26.97
C LEU A 73 36.50 12.00 -28.05
N TRP A 74 35.68 12.97 -28.45
CA TRP A 74 34.64 12.79 -29.46
C TRP A 74 35.05 13.52 -30.73
N GLU A 75 35.14 12.82 -31.86
CA GLU A 75 35.41 13.41 -33.18
C GLU A 75 34.23 13.23 -34.15
N LYS A 76 34.18 14.06 -35.19
CA LYS A 76 33.08 14.02 -36.17
C LYS A 76 33.18 12.70 -36.97
N PRO A 77 32.11 11.88 -37.00
CA PRO A 77 32.14 10.62 -37.74
C PRO A 77 32.26 10.86 -39.25
N LYS A 78 33.10 10.07 -39.93
CA LYS A 78 33.34 10.17 -41.38
C LYS A 78 32.27 9.44 -42.22
N SER A 79 31.55 8.47 -41.62
CA SER A 79 30.47 7.70 -42.28
C SER A 79 29.33 7.34 -41.30
N LYS A 80 28.23 6.76 -41.81
CA LYS A 80 27.09 6.30 -40.97
C LYS A 80 27.44 5.10 -40.07
N ASP A 81 28.42 4.29 -40.50
CA ASP A 81 28.91 3.11 -39.76
C ASP A 81 29.98 3.49 -38.71
N ASP A 82 30.44 4.73 -38.75
CA ASP A 82 31.41 5.33 -37.82
C ASP A 82 30.72 6.05 -36.63
N CYS A 83 29.39 5.94 -36.51
CA CYS A 83 28.62 6.62 -35.47
C CYS A 83 28.49 5.78 -34.18
N TYR A 84 29.20 6.19 -33.13
CA TYR A 84 29.22 5.51 -31.81
C TYR A 84 27.83 5.21 -31.22
N PHE A 85 26.86 6.11 -31.42
CA PHE A 85 25.49 5.95 -30.91
C PHE A 85 24.66 4.89 -31.66
N ARG A 86 24.99 4.63 -32.93
CA ARG A 86 24.24 3.68 -33.77
C ARG A 86 24.81 2.28 -33.70
N VAL A 87 26.13 2.16 -33.54
CA VAL A 87 26.84 0.87 -33.48
C VAL A 87 26.75 0.23 -32.09
N THR A 88 26.62 1.03 -31.02
CA THR A 88 26.44 0.48 -29.66
C THR A 88 24.98 0.08 -29.43
N ASP A 89 24.66 -1.21 -29.49
CA ASP A 89 23.30 -1.69 -29.20
C ASP A 89 22.97 -1.58 -27.71
N ILE A 90 21.98 -0.74 -27.41
CA ILE A 90 21.51 -0.43 -26.05
C ILE A 90 20.08 -0.93 -25.79
N LYS A 91 19.45 -1.65 -26.73
CA LYS A 91 18.08 -2.16 -26.55
C LYS A 91 18.06 -3.32 -25.54
N GLY A 92 17.18 -3.22 -24.53
CA GLY A 92 16.95 -4.29 -23.54
C GLY A 92 17.76 -4.20 -22.25
N PHE A 93 18.72 -3.27 -22.13
CA PHE A 93 19.53 -3.13 -20.90
C PHE A 93 18.88 -2.21 -19.85
N ASN A 94 18.89 -2.65 -18.59
CA ASN A 94 18.40 -1.91 -17.43
C ASN A 94 19.53 -1.60 -16.43
N VAL A 95 19.23 -0.94 -15.30
CA VAL A 95 20.23 -0.51 -14.31
C VAL A 95 21.01 -1.68 -13.71
N THR A 96 20.39 -2.85 -13.54
CA THR A 96 21.00 -4.05 -12.95
C THR A 96 21.90 -4.78 -13.94
N ASN A 97 21.60 -4.76 -15.24
CA ASN A 97 22.35 -5.50 -16.28
C ASN A 97 23.32 -4.62 -17.08
N LYS A 98 23.53 -3.35 -16.66
CA LYS A 98 24.39 -2.36 -17.35
C LYS A 98 25.84 -2.83 -17.55
N HIS A 99 26.35 -3.66 -16.66
CA HIS A 99 27.73 -4.18 -16.73
C HIS A 99 27.96 -5.13 -17.93
N LYS A 100 26.89 -5.63 -18.55
CA LYS A 100 26.94 -6.54 -19.71
C LYS A 100 26.92 -5.81 -21.07
N ILE A 101 26.91 -4.47 -21.09
CA ILE A 101 26.91 -3.70 -22.33
C ILE A 101 28.32 -3.74 -22.95
N VAL A 102 28.40 -4.23 -24.19
CA VAL A 102 29.62 -4.19 -24.99
C VAL A 102 29.68 -2.85 -25.73
N TYR A 103 30.70 -2.04 -25.43
CA TYR A 103 30.87 -0.71 -26.03
C TYR A 103 31.72 -0.79 -27.29
N ALA A 104 31.22 -0.24 -28.40
CA ALA A 104 31.88 -0.29 -29.69
C ALA A 104 33.29 0.35 -29.67
N ASN A 105 34.20 -0.16 -30.52
CA ASN A 105 35.54 0.39 -30.71
C ASN A 105 35.62 0.99 -32.12
N ILE A 106 35.60 2.31 -32.22
CA ILE A 106 35.43 3.03 -33.49
C ILE A 106 36.40 4.22 -33.52
N GLU A 107 36.94 4.56 -34.70
CA GLU A 107 37.92 5.65 -34.88
C GLU A 107 37.37 7.03 -34.50
N SER A 108 36.06 7.26 -34.61
CA SER A 108 35.40 8.50 -34.17
C SER A 108 35.47 8.78 -32.66
N VAL A 109 35.98 7.84 -31.85
CA VAL A 109 36.15 8.00 -30.40
C VAL A 109 37.46 7.39 -29.89
N GLN A 110 38.34 8.21 -29.31
CA GLN A 110 39.48 7.72 -28.52
C GLN A 110 39.06 7.33 -27.09
N LYS A 111 39.43 6.11 -26.67
CA LYS A 111 39.11 5.54 -25.35
C LYS A 111 40.09 5.99 -24.25
N LEU A 112 39.64 5.78 -23.01
CA LEU A 112 40.30 6.13 -21.76
C LEU A 112 41.71 5.55 -21.65
N GLY A 113 42.68 6.36 -21.23
CA GLY A 113 43.97 5.85 -20.73
C GLY A 113 43.82 5.41 -19.28
N GLU A 114 44.09 4.13 -18.97
CA GLU A 114 44.23 3.63 -17.60
C GLU A 114 45.67 3.84 -17.12
N LYS A 115 45.88 4.17 -15.83
CA LYS A 115 47.22 4.19 -15.22
C LYS A 115 47.62 2.72 -14.96
N GLU A 116 48.79 2.31 -15.45
CA GLU A 116 49.40 1.03 -15.08
C GLU A 116 49.88 1.08 -13.62
N GLU A 117 49.33 0.22 -12.76
CA GLU A 117 49.94 -0.13 -11.47
C GLU A 117 50.44 -1.58 -11.54
N LYS A 118 51.72 -1.76 -11.21
CA LYS A 118 52.45 -3.02 -11.18
C LYS A 118 51.83 -4.01 -10.19
N ALA A 119 51.83 -5.29 -10.58
CA ALA A 119 51.43 -6.42 -9.74
C ALA A 119 52.36 -6.60 -8.53
N ASN A 120 51.79 -7.06 -7.40
CA ASN A 120 52.35 -8.14 -6.55
C ASN A 120 51.33 -8.63 -5.49
N GLU A 121 50.99 -9.92 -5.64
CA GLU A 121 50.87 -11.03 -4.68
C GLU A 121 50.39 -10.91 -3.21
N LEU A 122 49.55 -11.91 -2.88
CA LEU A 122 49.31 -12.64 -1.61
C LEU A 122 48.54 -12.01 -0.42
N ASP A 123 47.29 -12.48 -0.31
CA ASP A 123 46.65 -13.22 0.80
C ASP A 123 46.73 -12.75 2.27
N THR A 124 45.63 -13.10 2.96
CA THR A 124 45.52 -13.49 4.39
C THR A 124 44.96 -12.48 5.40
N PHE A 125 43.71 -12.78 5.81
CA PHE A 125 43.10 -12.64 7.14
C PHE A 125 42.88 -11.27 7.80
N ALA A 126 41.59 -10.93 7.87
CA ALA A 126 40.83 -10.64 9.09
C ALA A 126 41.43 -9.69 10.15
N ARG A 127 40.80 -8.52 10.33
CA ARG A 127 40.02 -8.15 11.53
C ARG A 127 39.71 -6.65 11.54
N MET A 128 38.44 -6.35 11.81
CA MET A 128 37.98 -5.32 12.76
C MET A 128 38.65 -3.93 12.69
N SER A 129 37.88 -2.91 12.31
CA SER A 129 37.27 -1.98 13.27
C SER A 129 36.50 -0.87 12.54
N ILE A 130 35.27 -0.68 12.99
CA ILE A 130 34.47 0.53 12.79
C ILE A 130 34.62 1.35 14.06
N ASP A 131 34.87 2.65 13.88
CA ASP A 131 34.61 3.82 14.75
C ASP A 131 35.80 4.78 14.50
N SER A 132 35.70 6.10 14.49
CA SER A 132 34.67 7.13 14.39
C SER A 132 35.45 8.46 14.29
N ASP A 133 34.78 9.55 13.92
CA ASP A 133 35.07 10.97 14.22
C ASP A 133 34.73 11.80 12.97
N ASP A 134 33.60 12.49 12.89
CA ASP A 134 33.05 13.61 13.67
C ASP A 134 33.42 14.99 13.10
N ASN A 135 32.35 15.78 12.96
CA ASN A 135 32.22 17.23 12.92
C ASN A 135 32.80 18.14 11.82
N GLY A 136 31.93 19.11 11.43
CA GLY A 136 32.37 20.50 11.23
C GLY A 136 31.84 21.25 9.99
N ASN A 137 30.71 21.96 10.15
CA ASN A 137 30.30 23.28 9.60
C ASN A 137 30.45 23.57 8.07
N ILE A 138 29.73 24.48 7.40
CA ILE A 138 29.54 25.92 7.65
C ILE A 138 28.26 26.42 6.92
N ASN A 139 27.75 27.50 7.50
CA ASN A 139 26.57 28.34 7.34
C ASN A 139 26.07 28.80 5.95
N GLU A 140 24.83 29.27 6.04
CA GLU A 140 23.99 30.06 5.15
C GLU A 140 24.57 31.44 4.80
N ASP A 141 24.23 31.96 3.61
CA ASP A 141 24.13 33.40 3.34
C ASP A 141 22.67 33.71 2.99
N ARG A 142 22.10 34.69 3.70
CA ARG A 142 20.87 35.41 3.37
C ARG A 142 21.27 36.83 2.96
N ASP A 143 20.60 37.35 1.93
CA ASP A 143 20.52 38.80 1.68
C ASP A 143 19.20 39.35 2.23
N ASP A 144 19.37 40.24 3.21
CA ASP A 144 18.81 41.59 3.36
C ASP A 144 17.36 41.93 3.75
N VAL A 145 17.35 42.95 4.64
CA VAL A 145 16.43 44.10 4.84
C VAL A 145 15.57 44.12 6.13
N GLU A 146 16.19 44.72 7.17
CA GLU A 146 15.72 45.84 8.03
C GLU A 146 14.61 45.65 9.10
N ILE A 147 14.91 45.95 10.38
CA ILE A 147 14.83 47.30 11.03
C ILE A 147 14.53 47.26 12.57
N VAL A 148 15.34 48.06 13.30
CA VAL A 148 15.30 48.66 14.66
C VAL A 148 15.69 47.89 15.93
N ASP A 149 16.73 48.46 16.54
CA ASP A 149 17.33 48.35 17.88
C ASP A 149 16.39 48.61 19.08
N LYS A 150 16.80 48.13 20.27
CA LYS A 150 17.25 49.02 21.38
C LYS A 150 17.72 48.25 22.64
N ASP A 151 18.99 48.51 22.96
CA ASP A 151 19.57 48.93 24.24
C ASP A 151 19.69 47.98 25.46
N GLU A 152 20.97 47.72 25.79
CA GLU A 152 21.65 47.99 27.07
C GLU A 152 21.27 47.19 28.34
N ASN A 153 22.18 46.32 28.83
CA ASN A 153 23.17 46.70 29.87
C ASN A 153 23.90 45.49 30.50
N GLU A 154 25.23 45.68 30.57
CA GLU A 154 26.20 45.38 31.64
C GLU A 154 26.45 43.96 32.19
N ASP A 155 27.74 43.62 32.13
CA ASP A 155 28.41 42.45 32.66
C ASP A 155 28.33 42.35 34.21
N GLU A 156 27.75 41.25 34.71
CA GLU A 156 28.01 40.77 36.08
C GLU A 156 28.80 39.45 36.06
N LEU A 157 29.91 39.48 36.78
CA LEU A 157 30.88 38.42 37.04
C LEU A 157 30.27 37.01 37.15
N TYR A 158 30.68 36.12 36.25
CA TYR A 158 30.35 34.69 36.30
C TYR A 158 31.09 33.98 37.44
N ALA A 159 30.41 33.79 38.58
CA ALA A 159 30.74 32.71 39.49
C ALA A 159 30.15 31.40 38.93
N PRO A 160 30.92 30.31 38.78
CA PRO A 160 30.38 29.06 38.25
C PRO A 160 29.49 28.42 39.32
N SER A 161 28.19 28.73 39.26
CA SER A 161 27.19 27.92 39.94
C SER A 161 27.23 26.53 39.31
N VAL A 162 27.48 25.53 40.15
CA VAL A 162 27.41 24.11 39.79
C VAL A 162 25.97 23.81 39.36
N GLN A 163 25.67 24.02 38.09
CA GLN A 163 24.46 23.52 37.47
C GLN A 163 24.56 21.99 37.56
N LYS A 164 23.72 21.41 38.44
CA LYS A 164 23.43 19.97 38.41
C LYS A 164 23.14 19.61 36.96
N LEU A 165 24.05 18.90 36.31
CA LEU A 165 23.83 18.23 35.04
C LEU A 165 22.49 17.49 35.18
N LYS A 166 21.46 17.93 34.45
CA LYS A 166 20.27 17.10 34.27
C LYS A 166 20.79 15.79 33.69
N GLN A 167 20.69 14.71 34.46
CA GLN A 167 21.03 13.38 33.98
C GLN A 167 20.28 13.14 32.66
N PRO A 168 20.90 12.52 31.64
CA PRO A 168 20.21 12.24 30.39
C PRO A 168 18.95 11.45 30.69
N GLU A 169 17.79 11.96 30.26
CA GLU A 169 16.51 11.25 30.39
C GLU A 169 16.64 9.90 29.68
N THR A 170 16.77 8.82 30.44
CA THR A 170 16.87 7.47 29.90
C THR A 170 15.48 7.02 29.46
N SER A 171 15.35 6.58 28.21
CA SER A 171 14.08 6.03 27.72
C SER A 171 13.77 4.68 28.39
N THR A 172 12.50 4.50 28.74
CA THR A 172 12.00 3.23 29.27
C THR A 172 11.83 2.20 28.15
N GLN A 173 11.70 0.92 28.50
CA GLN A 173 11.41 -0.14 27.52
C GLN A 173 10.10 0.14 26.76
N GLU A 174 9.10 0.74 27.43
CA GLU A 174 7.80 1.11 26.86
C GLU A 174 7.94 2.20 25.79
N GLU A 175 8.74 3.24 26.07
CA GLU A 175 9.01 4.31 25.11
C GLU A 175 9.78 3.79 23.89
N LEU A 176 10.73 2.87 24.09
CA LEU A 176 11.45 2.21 23.01
C LEU A 176 10.55 1.29 22.18
N ASN A 177 9.64 0.54 22.82
CA ASN A 177 8.66 -0.29 22.12
C ASN A 177 7.75 0.56 21.24
N ASP A 178 7.23 1.67 21.76
CA ASP A 178 6.39 2.59 20.98
C ASP A 178 7.17 3.23 19.84
N LEU A 179 8.44 3.59 20.03
CA LEU A 179 9.31 4.07 18.94
C LEU A 179 9.51 3.00 17.85
N VAL A 180 9.77 1.74 18.24
CA VAL A 180 9.92 0.61 17.31
C VAL A 180 8.64 0.39 16.50
N ARG A 181 7.48 0.44 17.16
CA ARG A 181 6.16 0.35 16.51
C ARG A 181 5.95 1.53 15.56
N ASP A 182 6.29 2.74 15.99
CA ASP A 182 6.12 3.94 15.18
C ASP A 182 7.05 3.99 13.96
N LEU A 183 8.23 3.37 14.05
CA LEU A 183 9.14 3.17 12.93
C LEU A 183 8.79 1.93 12.09
N GLY A 184 7.90 1.06 12.58
CA GLY A 184 7.49 -0.14 11.89
C GLY A 184 8.62 -1.15 11.66
N LEU A 185 9.58 -1.24 12.56
CA LEU A 185 10.80 -2.02 12.32
C LEU A 185 10.56 -3.54 12.42
N PRO A 186 11.21 -4.34 11.56
CA PRO A 186 11.28 -5.79 11.76
C PRO A 186 12.07 -6.11 13.04
N LYS A 187 12.00 -7.36 13.53
CA LYS A 187 12.66 -7.78 14.77
C LYS A 187 14.15 -7.44 14.80
N ASP A 188 14.87 -7.79 13.73
CA ASP A 188 16.31 -7.52 13.60
C ASP A 188 16.62 -6.00 13.64
N GLY A 189 15.77 -5.21 12.99
CA GLY A 189 15.90 -3.75 12.99
C GLY A 189 15.61 -3.11 14.35
N ALA A 190 14.63 -3.67 15.09
CA ALA A 190 14.32 -3.25 16.45
C ALA A 190 15.44 -3.61 17.42
N GLU A 191 16.01 -4.81 17.29
CA GLU A 191 17.15 -5.25 18.09
C GLU A 191 18.38 -4.37 17.84
N PHE A 192 18.69 -4.07 16.57
CA PHE A 192 19.78 -3.17 16.22
C PHE A 192 19.57 -1.76 16.81
N LEU A 193 18.36 -1.22 16.70
CA LEU A 193 18.02 0.09 17.27
C LEU A 193 18.19 0.10 18.79
N ALA A 194 17.70 -0.95 19.47
CA ALA A 194 17.84 -1.10 20.91
C ALA A 194 19.32 -1.22 21.33
N SER A 195 20.11 -1.99 20.59
CA SER A 195 21.56 -2.11 20.80
C SER A 195 22.26 -0.76 20.62
N TYR A 196 21.85 0.03 19.63
CA TYR A 196 22.41 1.36 19.37
C TYR A 196 22.11 2.35 20.51
N PHE A 197 20.85 2.39 20.98
CA PHE A 197 20.49 3.23 22.14
C PHE A 197 21.17 2.77 23.43
N LYS A 198 21.39 1.46 23.60
CA LYS A 198 22.16 0.91 24.72
C LYS A 198 23.63 1.37 24.68
N LYS A 199 24.29 1.35 23.51
CA LYS A 199 25.67 1.86 23.34
C LYS A 199 25.78 3.34 23.72
N LYS A 200 24.71 4.12 23.52
CA LYS A 200 24.65 5.56 23.84
C LYS A 200 24.21 5.88 25.27
N ASN A 201 24.02 4.88 26.15
CA ASN A 201 23.50 5.07 27.51
C ASN A 201 22.15 5.83 27.55
N MET A 202 21.32 5.68 26.52
CA MET A 202 20.02 6.35 26.42
C MET A 202 18.85 5.45 26.86
N LEU A 203 19.15 4.24 27.36
CA LEU A 203 18.14 3.29 27.85
C LEU A 203 18.29 3.10 29.36
N SER A 204 17.15 2.91 30.02
CA SER A 204 17.11 2.47 31.42
C SER A 204 17.77 1.10 31.60
N ASN A 205 18.30 0.82 32.81
CA ASN A 205 18.96 -0.45 33.13
C ASN A 205 18.06 -1.68 32.97
N ASP A 206 16.74 -1.48 33.04
CA ASP A 206 15.73 -2.53 32.89
C ASP A 206 15.44 -2.89 31.42
N ALA A 207 15.91 -2.09 30.46
CA ALA A 207 15.65 -2.31 29.04
C ALA A 207 16.52 -3.45 28.47
N LYS A 208 15.86 -4.47 27.90
CA LYS A 208 16.52 -5.66 27.35
C LYS A 208 16.48 -5.63 25.82
N VAL A 209 17.66 -5.57 25.20
CA VAL A 209 17.81 -5.65 23.74
C VAL A 209 17.26 -6.97 23.18
N SER A 210 17.47 -8.07 23.90
CA SER A 210 16.98 -9.41 23.52
C SER A 210 15.46 -9.54 23.56
N PHE A 211 14.74 -8.62 24.19
CA PHE A 211 13.27 -8.61 24.22
C PHE A 211 12.69 -8.63 22.81
N TYR A 212 13.31 -7.94 21.85
CA TYR A 212 12.79 -7.83 20.48
C TYR A 212 12.84 -9.14 19.69
N ARG A 213 13.62 -10.14 20.12
CA ARG A 213 13.66 -11.46 19.50
C ARG A 213 12.36 -12.23 19.72
N ASP A 214 11.80 -12.11 20.92
CA ASP A 214 10.59 -12.83 21.39
C ASP A 214 9.48 -11.88 21.86
N ARG A 215 9.38 -10.68 21.26
CA ARG A 215 8.43 -9.64 21.67
C ARG A 215 6.96 -10.08 21.61
N GLU A 216 6.65 -11.05 20.77
CA GLU A 216 5.32 -11.61 20.59
C GLU A 216 4.97 -12.71 21.59
N LYS A 217 5.90 -13.12 22.47
CA LYS A 217 5.74 -14.26 23.39
C LYS A 217 4.50 -14.14 24.28
N SER A 218 4.11 -12.92 24.67
CA SER A 218 2.91 -12.70 25.48
C SER A 218 1.62 -13.06 24.72
N PHE A 219 1.59 -12.79 23.41
CA PHE A 219 0.45 -13.03 22.54
C PHE A 219 0.38 -14.45 21.96
N ARG A 220 1.52 -15.19 21.91
CA ARG A 220 1.56 -16.57 21.38
C ARG A 220 0.56 -17.51 22.06
N LYS A 221 0.27 -17.31 23.35
CA LYS A 221 -0.64 -18.17 24.14
C LYS A 221 -2.10 -18.16 23.65
N TYR A 222 -2.50 -17.11 22.91
CA TYR A 222 -3.87 -16.96 22.39
C TYR A 222 -4.07 -17.54 21.00
N PHE A 223 -3.02 -18.08 20.38
CA PHE A 223 -3.07 -18.60 19.02
C PHE A 223 -2.67 -20.07 19.01
N ALA A 224 -3.44 -20.86 18.28
CA ALA A 224 -3.17 -22.25 18.01
C ALA A 224 -3.00 -22.45 16.50
N GLU A 225 -2.29 -23.52 16.14
CA GLU A 225 -2.17 -23.95 14.76
C GLU A 225 -2.78 -25.33 14.57
N GLU A 226 -3.42 -25.53 13.42
CA GLU A 226 -4.01 -26.79 13.02
C GLU A 226 -3.63 -27.08 11.57
N ASN A 227 -3.05 -28.27 11.37
CA ASN A 227 -2.67 -28.74 10.05
C ASN A 227 -3.82 -29.59 9.52
N THR A 228 -4.44 -29.13 8.44
CA THR A 228 -5.48 -29.86 7.72
C THR A 228 -4.94 -30.36 6.39
N GLU A 229 -5.66 -31.28 5.75
CA GLU A 229 -5.35 -31.72 4.38
C GLU A 229 -5.33 -30.54 3.38
N ASP A 230 -6.14 -29.51 3.64
CA ASP A 230 -6.26 -28.30 2.83
C ASP A 230 -5.22 -27.22 3.15
N GLY A 231 -4.39 -27.43 4.18
CA GLY A 231 -3.29 -26.57 4.56
C GLY A 231 -3.27 -26.18 6.05
N LYS A 232 -2.32 -25.33 6.40
CA LYS A 232 -2.14 -24.83 7.77
C LYS A 232 -3.11 -23.68 8.07
N LEU A 233 -3.86 -23.80 9.17
CA LEU A 233 -4.71 -22.75 9.74
C LEU A 233 -4.12 -22.28 11.08
N VAL A 234 -3.94 -20.97 11.24
CA VAL A 234 -3.65 -20.37 12.54
C VAL A 234 -4.91 -19.64 13.00
N TYR A 235 -5.39 -19.96 14.21
CA TYR A 235 -6.60 -19.37 14.77
C TYR A 235 -6.41 -18.93 16.23
N CYS A 236 -7.24 -18.00 16.67
CA CYS A 236 -7.27 -17.53 18.05
C CYS A 236 -8.17 -18.46 18.88
N ASN A 237 -7.59 -19.09 19.91
CA ASN A 237 -8.31 -20.00 20.80
C ASN A 237 -9.01 -19.29 21.97
N ASN A 238 -8.56 -18.08 22.32
CA ASN A 238 -9.12 -17.28 23.41
C ASN A 238 -9.15 -15.80 22.99
N ILE A 239 -10.28 -15.42 22.38
CA ILE A 239 -10.54 -14.08 21.87
C ILE A 239 -10.70 -13.08 23.01
N ASP A 240 -11.39 -13.46 24.08
CA ASP A 240 -11.65 -12.57 25.22
C ASP A 240 -10.34 -12.15 25.89
N GLY A 241 -9.45 -13.11 26.16
CA GLY A 241 -8.13 -12.85 26.71
C GLY A 241 -7.22 -12.08 25.76
N LEU A 242 -7.30 -12.33 24.44
CA LEU A 242 -6.55 -11.54 23.46
C LEU A 242 -7.00 -10.07 23.47
N MET A 243 -8.31 -9.84 23.53
CA MET A 243 -8.87 -8.49 23.56
C MET A 243 -8.56 -7.78 24.87
N GLU A 244 -8.64 -8.48 26.01
CA GLU A 244 -8.27 -7.95 27.32
C GLU A 244 -6.78 -7.58 27.39
N GLU A 245 -5.89 -8.40 26.81
CA GLU A 245 -4.46 -8.09 26.76
C GLU A 245 -4.12 -6.93 25.81
N LEU A 246 -4.92 -6.74 24.74
CA LEU A 246 -4.82 -5.57 23.86
C LEU A 246 -5.30 -4.31 24.57
N LYS A 247 -6.48 -4.36 25.19
CA LYS A 247 -7.01 -3.31 26.06
C LYS A 247 -8.12 -3.84 26.97
N PRO A 248 -7.98 -3.69 28.30
CA PRO A 248 -9.01 -4.09 29.26
C PRO A 248 -10.36 -3.39 29.02
N ASP A 249 -11.46 -4.09 29.33
CA ASP A 249 -12.84 -3.58 29.40
C ASP A 249 -13.46 -3.00 28.11
N ILE A 250 -12.90 -3.33 26.95
CA ILE A 250 -13.45 -2.88 25.65
C ILE A 250 -14.35 -3.89 24.97
N TYR A 251 -14.12 -5.17 25.25
CA TYR A 251 -14.70 -6.21 24.42
C TYR A 251 -16.15 -6.52 24.82
N LYS A 252 -17.07 -6.32 23.87
CA LYS A 252 -18.46 -6.75 23.94
C LYS A 252 -18.87 -7.32 22.59
N ASP A 253 -19.39 -8.53 22.55
CA ASP A 253 -19.71 -9.22 21.30
C ASP A 253 -20.59 -8.38 20.35
N GLU A 254 -21.52 -7.59 20.88
CA GLU A 254 -22.44 -6.74 20.11
C GLU A 254 -21.76 -5.56 19.39
N GLU A 255 -20.61 -5.10 19.90
CA GLU A 255 -19.87 -3.95 19.36
C GLU A 255 -18.88 -4.36 18.26
N TRP A 256 -18.69 -5.67 18.05
CA TRP A 256 -17.76 -6.23 17.07
C TRP A 256 -18.47 -7.02 15.97
N ARG A 257 -17.80 -7.11 14.82
CA ARG A 257 -18.27 -7.86 13.65
C ARG A 257 -17.15 -8.71 13.07
N LEU A 258 -17.52 -9.86 12.53
CA LEU A 258 -16.62 -10.79 11.89
C LEU A 258 -16.49 -10.47 10.41
N PHE A 259 -15.28 -10.16 9.97
CA PHE A 259 -14.93 -10.00 8.57
C PHE A 259 -14.23 -11.24 8.05
N ILE A 260 -14.83 -11.91 7.07
CA ILE A 260 -14.20 -13.05 6.38
C ILE A 260 -13.84 -12.61 4.96
N ASP A 261 -12.54 -12.66 4.67
CA ASP A 261 -12.01 -12.54 3.32
C ASP A 261 -11.38 -13.85 2.88
N SER A 262 -11.68 -14.22 1.65
CA SER A 262 -11.13 -15.43 1.05
C SER A 262 -10.60 -15.11 -0.34
N SER A 263 -9.50 -15.77 -0.69
CA SER A 263 -8.98 -15.82 -2.04
C SER A 263 -8.74 -17.28 -2.43
N LYS A 264 -8.42 -17.50 -3.72
CA LYS A 264 -8.07 -18.84 -4.24
C LYS A 264 -6.97 -19.57 -3.47
N ARG A 265 -6.15 -18.86 -2.67
CA ARG A 265 -5.02 -19.41 -1.93
C ARG A 265 -4.90 -18.82 -0.53
N SER A 266 -5.92 -18.16 0.00
CA SER A 266 -5.82 -17.61 1.35
C SER A 266 -7.18 -17.46 1.97
N LEU A 267 -7.24 -17.62 3.28
CA LEU A 267 -8.45 -17.43 4.06
C LEU A 267 -8.09 -16.62 5.29
N LYS A 268 -8.85 -15.55 5.54
CA LYS A 268 -8.57 -14.59 6.61
C LYS A 268 -9.88 -14.24 7.32
N ALA A 269 -9.88 -14.40 8.64
CA ALA A 269 -10.98 -13.98 9.50
C ALA A 269 -10.46 -12.90 10.45
N ILE A 270 -11.16 -11.78 10.50
CA ILE A 270 -10.72 -10.55 11.18
C ILE A 270 -11.89 -9.99 11.98
N LEU A 271 -11.65 -9.57 13.20
CA LEU A 271 -12.61 -8.80 13.99
C LEU A 271 -12.47 -7.31 13.69
N LEU A 272 -13.61 -6.68 13.38
CA LEU A 272 -13.74 -5.25 13.16
C LEU A 272 -14.69 -4.66 14.19
N HIS A 273 -14.40 -3.46 14.68
CA HIS A 273 -15.29 -2.74 15.58
C HIS A 273 -16.36 -1.98 14.79
N ASN A 274 -17.60 -1.99 15.27
CA ASN A 274 -18.75 -1.43 14.54
C ASN A 274 -18.57 0.06 14.18
N THR A 275 -18.03 0.87 15.10
CA THR A 275 -17.79 2.31 14.86
C THR A 275 -16.43 2.63 14.21
N ASN A 276 -15.68 1.61 13.79
CA ASN A 276 -14.34 1.74 13.22
C ASN A 276 -13.34 2.53 14.10
N LEU A 277 -13.60 2.64 15.41
CA LEU A 277 -12.71 3.32 16.36
C LEU A 277 -11.42 2.54 16.57
N TYR A 278 -11.52 1.21 16.69
CA TYR A 278 -10.39 0.35 16.95
C TYR A 278 -9.77 -0.22 15.67
N ALA A 279 -8.50 -0.61 15.79
CA ALA A 279 -7.80 -1.35 14.75
C ALA A 279 -8.41 -2.75 14.55
N SER A 280 -8.27 -3.28 13.34
CA SER A 280 -8.72 -4.63 13.02
C SER A 280 -7.81 -5.69 13.62
N VAL A 281 -8.41 -6.70 14.26
CA VAL A 281 -7.70 -7.76 14.97
C VAL A 281 -7.85 -9.07 14.19
N PRO A 282 -6.76 -9.70 13.73
CA PRO A 282 -6.87 -10.95 13.00
C PRO A 282 -7.12 -12.11 13.98
N ILE A 283 -8.15 -12.92 13.72
CA ILE A 283 -8.52 -14.07 14.56
C ILE A 283 -8.25 -15.40 13.87
N ALA A 284 -8.23 -15.44 12.53
CA ALA A 284 -7.78 -16.62 11.80
C ALA A 284 -7.07 -16.21 10.51
N HIS A 285 -6.03 -16.96 10.15
CA HIS A 285 -5.24 -16.71 8.94
C HIS A 285 -4.69 -18.01 8.36
N SER A 286 -4.83 -18.15 7.04
CA SER A 286 -4.18 -19.17 6.23
C SER A 286 -3.81 -18.61 4.85
N THR A 287 -2.68 -19.06 4.32
CA THR A 287 -2.16 -18.76 2.96
C THR A 287 -2.11 -20.00 2.07
N GLN A 288 -2.70 -21.11 2.53
CA GLN A 288 -2.71 -22.39 1.83
C GLN A 288 -4.15 -22.85 1.58
N MET A 289 -5.03 -22.61 2.56
CA MET A 289 -6.43 -23.01 2.46
C MET A 289 -7.13 -22.29 1.32
N LYS A 290 -7.97 -23.07 0.63
CA LYS A 290 -8.82 -22.61 -0.48
C LYS A 290 -10.20 -22.23 0.04
N GLU A 291 -10.92 -21.46 -0.76
CA GLU A 291 -12.33 -21.14 -0.54
C GLU A 291 -13.19 -22.41 -0.72
N LYS A 292 -13.40 -23.14 0.38
CA LYS A 292 -14.29 -24.31 0.45
C LYS A 292 -15.22 -24.16 1.66
N TYR A 293 -16.36 -24.86 1.61
CA TYR A 293 -17.32 -24.91 2.70
C TYR A 293 -16.68 -25.46 3.99
N ASP A 294 -15.96 -26.59 3.89
CA ASP A 294 -15.33 -27.24 5.05
C ASP A 294 -14.30 -26.33 5.74
N CYS A 295 -13.51 -25.60 4.95
CA CYS A 295 -12.55 -24.61 5.46
C CYS A 295 -13.24 -23.50 6.25
N LEU A 296 -14.37 -23.00 5.77
CA LEU A 296 -15.14 -21.94 6.42
C LEU A 296 -15.82 -22.46 7.69
N LYS A 297 -16.40 -23.66 7.63
CA LYS A 297 -16.97 -24.35 8.79
C LYS A 297 -15.93 -24.53 9.89
N LEU A 298 -14.74 -25.03 9.54
CA LEU A 298 -13.64 -25.19 10.48
C LEU A 298 -13.28 -23.86 11.18
N ILE A 299 -13.21 -22.75 10.44
CA ILE A 299 -12.93 -21.45 11.06
C ILE A 299 -14.03 -21.06 12.04
N LEU A 300 -15.31 -21.21 11.66
CA LEU A 300 -16.43 -20.83 12.52
C LEU A 300 -16.52 -21.71 13.78
N ASP A 301 -16.22 -23.00 13.65
CA ASP A 301 -16.18 -23.94 14.78
C ASP A 301 -15.03 -23.58 15.74
N LYS A 302 -13.85 -23.24 15.21
CA LYS A 302 -12.66 -22.93 16.03
C LYS A 302 -12.71 -21.59 16.74
N ILE A 303 -13.46 -20.63 16.21
CA ILE A 303 -13.69 -19.33 16.86
C ILE A 303 -14.92 -19.34 17.78
N ASP A 304 -15.59 -20.49 17.92
CA ASP A 304 -16.83 -20.66 18.67
C ASP A 304 -17.89 -19.60 18.30
N TYR A 305 -18.16 -19.48 16.99
CA TYR A 305 -19.09 -18.45 16.49
C TYR A 305 -20.51 -18.62 17.06
N SER A 306 -20.93 -19.86 17.34
CA SER A 306 -22.27 -20.18 17.83
C SER A 306 -22.60 -19.54 19.18
N SER A 307 -21.61 -19.37 20.07
CA SER A 307 -21.83 -18.73 21.38
C SER A 307 -21.88 -17.20 21.29
N ARG A 308 -21.17 -16.61 20.32
CA ARG A 308 -20.94 -15.15 20.24
C ARG A 308 -21.89 -14.43 19.29
N ASN A 309 -22.37 -15.11 18.25
CA ASN A 309 -23.41 -14.64 17.33
C ASN A 309 -23.16 -13.21 16.77
N TRP A 310 -21.90 -12.91 16.43
CA TRP A 310 -21.50 -11.63 15.85
C TRP A 310 -22.17 -11.39 14.50
N LEU A 311 -22.27 -10.12 14.11
CA LEU A 311 -22.61 -9.79 12.72
C LEU A 311 -21.47 -10.23 11.79
N VAL A 312 -21.79 -10.98 10.74
CA VAL A 312 -20.82 -11.43 9.74
C VAL A 312 -20.88 -10.52 8.52
N PHE A 313 -19.73 -9.97 8.18
CA PHE A 313 -19.49 -9.18 6.99
C PHE A 313 -18.54 -9.96 6.09
N CYS A 314 -19.00 -10.40 4.92
CA CYS A 314 -18.11 -11.06 3.95
C CYS A 314 -17.54 -10.03 2.98
N GLY A 315 -16.25 -10.12 2.70
CA GLY A 315 -15.62 -9.35 1.63
C GLY A 315 -16.32 -9.60 0.30
N ASP A 316 -16.64 -10.85 -0.05
CA ASP A 316 -17.33 -11.19 -1.30
C ASP A 316 -18.69 -11.88 -1.06
N LEU A 317 -19.68 -11.58 -1.89
CA LEU A 317 -20.94 -12.32 -1.95
C LEU A 317 -20.72 -13.80 -2.29
N LYS A 318 -19.61 -14.14 -2.95
CA LYS A 318 -19.24 -15.53 -3.21
C LYS A 318 -19.04 -16.31 -1.91
N VAL A 319 -18.30 -15.75 -0.94
CA VAL A 319 -18.07 -16.37 0.38
C VAL A 319 -19.40 -16.50 1.12
N LEU A 320 -20.24 -15.46 1.00
CA LEU A 320 -21.56 -15.47 1.59
C LEU A 320 -22.44 -16.61 1.05
N CYS A 321 -22.40 -16.88 -0.25
CA CYS A 321 -23.12 -18.02 -0.85
C CYS A 321 -22.62 -19.35 -0.27
N MET A 322 -21.30 -19.51 -0.05
CA MET A 322 -20.75 -20.72 0.56
C MET A 322 -21.21 -20.89 2.01
N LEU A 323 -21.23 -19.81 2.79
CA LEU A 323 -21.67 -19.84 4.19
C LEU A 323 -23.15 -20.24 4.34
N PHE A 324 -23.98 -19.91 3.36
CA PHE A 324 -25.38 -20.38 3.29
C PHE A 324 -25.55 -21.73 2.59
N GLY A 325 -24.46 -22.43 2.27
CA GLY A 325 -24.49 -23.74 1.60
C GLY A 325 -25.06 -23.67 0.17
N GLN A 326 -25.06 -22.51 -0.47
CA GLN A 326 -25.61 -22.33 -1.80
C GLN A 326 -24.64 -22.79 -2.89
N GLN A 327 -25.19 -23.34 -3.97
CA GLN A 327 -24.43 -23.68 -5.17
C GLN A 327 -23.75 -22.43 -5.75
N GLN A 328 -22.48 -22.57 -6.12
CA GLN A 328 -21.72 -21.50 -6.75
C GLN A 328 -22.02 -21.41 -8.26
N GLY A 329 -21.81 -20.22 -8.83
CA GLY A 329 -21.95 -19.97 -10.27
C GLY A 329 -23.29 -19.36 -10.66
N PHE A 330 -23.71 -19.59 -11.91
CA PHE A 330 -24.97 -19.05 -12.45
C PHE A 330 -26.18 -19.93 -12.07
N THR A 331 -26.57 -19.84 -10.80
CA THR A 331 -27.71 -20.57 -10.26
C THR A 331 -29.04 -19.95 -10.67
N LYS A 332 -30.15 -20.68 -10.44
CA LYS A 332 -31.50 -20.14 -10.71
C LYS A 332 -31.94 -19.17 -9.61
N THR A 333 -31.62 -19.46 -8.34
CA THR A 333 -32.03 -18.67 -7.18
C THR A 333 -30.85 -18.28 -6.30
N PRO A 334 -30.03 -17.30 -6.71
CA PRO A 334 -28.81 -16.92 -6.00
C PRO A 334 -29.05 -16.06 -4.75
N CYS A 335 -30.27 -15.57 -4.52
CA CYS A 335 -30.59 -14.79 -3.32
C CYS A 335 -30.82 -15.71 -2.10
N HIS A 336 -30.22 -15.37 -0.97
CA HIS A 336 -30.42 -16.06 0.31
C HIS A 336 -31.66 -15.58 1.07
N LEU A 337 -32.20 -14.39 0.75
CA LEU A 337 -33.37 -13.81 1.42
C LEU A 337 -34.70 -14.15 0.72
N CYS A 338 -34.70 -14.27 -0.61
CA CYS A 338 -35.91 -14.57 -1.38
C CYS A 338 -35.66 -15.55 -2.53
N ILE A 339 -36.74 -16.08 -3.06
CA ILE A 339 -36.74 -16.97 -4.23
C ILE A 339 -36.75 -16.10 -5.50
N TRP A 340 -35.67 -15.36 -5.71
CA TRP A 340 -35.47 -14.56 -6.93
C TRP A 340 -34.95 -15.45 -8.06
N ASP A 341 -35.68 -15.53 -9.17
CA ASP A 341 -35.22 -16.25 -10.36
C ASP A 341 -34.29 -15.36 -11.20
N SER A 342 -32.98 -15.58 -11.13
CA SER A 342 -32.01 -14.78 -11.89
C SER A 342 -31.99 -15.07 -13.39
N ARG A 343 -32.73 -16.08 -13.88
CA ARG A 343 -32.83 -16.41 -15.30
C ARG A 343 -34.01 -15.71 -15.99
N ASP A 344 -35.00 -15.25 -15.22
CA ASP A 344 -36.19 -14.57 -15.72
C ASP A 344 -35.95 -13.06 -15.99
N ARG A 345 -35.23 -12.76 -17.08
CA ARG A 345 -34.76 -11.40 -17.43
C ARG A 345 -35.89 -10.39 -17.64
N GLU A 346 -37.08 -10.84 -18.01
CA GLU A 346 -38.22 -9.96 -18.32
C GLU A 346 -38.92 -9.47 -17.04
N LYS A 347 -39.01 -10.32 -16.01
CA LYS A 347 -39.69 -9.98 -14.75
C LYS A 347 -38.82 -9.23 -13.76
N HIS A 348 -37.51 -9.10 -14.02
CA HIS A 348 -36.56 -8.47 -13.07
C HIS A 348 -36.84 -7.00 -12.78
N TYR A 349 -37.37 -6.25 -13.74
CA TYR A 349 -37.66 -4.82 -13.57
C TYR A 349 -39.14 -4.51 -13.31
N THR A 350 -40.01 -5.51 -13.46
CA THR A 350 -41.46 -5.39 -13.31
C THR A 350 -41.97 -5.97 -11.99
N ASN A 351 -41.29 -7.00 -11.45
CA ASN A 351 -41.69 -7.64 -10.21
C ASN A 351 -40.89 -7.15 -8.99
N TYR A 352 -41.61 -6.55 -8.04
CA TYR A 352 -41.06 -5.97 -6.80
C TYR A 352 -41.19 -6.89 -5.58
N LYS A 353 -41.97 -7.98 -5.67
CA LYS A 353 -42.22 -8.90 -4.56
C LYS A 353 -41.90 -10.33 -4.98
N TRP A 354 -40.85 -10.88 -4.37
CA TRP A 354 -40.47 -12.28 -4.52
C TRP A 354 -40.84 -13.05 -3.25
N PRO A 355 -41.17 -14.36 -3.35
CA PRO A 355 -41.45 -15.17 -2.17
C PRO A 355 -40.25 -15.17 -1.23
N GLU A 356 -40.48 -14.89 0.05
CA GLU A 356 -39.45 -14.94 1.08
C GLU A 356 -38.98 -16.38 1.31
N ARG A 357 -37.69 -16.54 1.58
CA ARG A 357 -37.10 -17.84 1.88
C ARG A 357 -37.23 -18.12 3.38
N LYS A 358 -38.22 -18.93 3.76
CA LYS A 358 -38.49 -19.29 5.16
C LYS A 358 -37.49 -20.31 5.74
N SER A 359 -37.03 -21.26 4.93
CA SER A 359 -36.05 -22.29 5.32
C SER A 359 -35.01 -22.50 4.21
N LEU A 360 -33.77 -22.75 4.62
CA LEU A 360 -32.67 -23.15 3.75
C LEU A 360 -32.58 -24.69 3.75
N GLU A 361 -33.53 -25.36 3.09
CA GLU A 361 -33.57 -26.83 3.00
C GLU A 361 -32.57 -27.38 1.98
N ILE A 362 -31.77 -28.37 2.40
CA ILE A 362 -30.79 -29.06 1.56
C ILE A 362 -31.49 -29.69 0.34
N GLY A 363 -30.92 -29.50 -0.86
CA GLY A 363 -31.43 -30.03 -2.12
C GLY A 363 -32.52 -29.19 -2.78
N LYS A 364 -33.07 -28.17 -2.12
CA LYS A 364 -34.08 -27.26 -2.70
C LYS A 364 -33.48 -25.90 -3.02
N ASN A 365 -33.94 -25.28 -4.11
CA ASN A 365 -33.62 -23.89 -4.45
C ASN A 365 -32.11 -23.56 -4.43
N ASN A 366 -31.29 -24.47 -5.00
CA ASN A 366 -29.84 -24.38 -5.14
C ASN A 366 -29.04 -24.42 -3.82
N ILE A 367 -29.55 -25.06 -2.79
CA ILE A 367 -28.82 -25.32 -1.53
C ILE A 367 -28.25 -26.73 -1.60
N ILE A 368 -26.94 -26.85 -1.37
CA ILE A 368 -26.20 -28.11 -1.39
C ILE A 368 -25.82 -28.53 0.03
N GLU A 369 -25.48 -27.57 0.89
CA GLU A 369 -24.99 -27.81 2.25
C GLU A 369 -25.85 -27.10 3.30
N GLU A 370 -25.67 -27.47 4.56
CA GLU A 370 -26.32 -26.81 5.69
C GLU A 370 -25.83 -25.35 5.84
N PRO A 371 -26.72 -24.37 6.08
CA PRO A 371 -26.30 -23.00 6.32
C PRO A 371 -25.55 -22.87 7.66
N LEU A 372 -24.36 -22.27 7.63
CA LEU A 372 -23.52 -22.05 8.80
C LEU A 372 -23.90 -20.77 9.58
N LEU A 373 -24.71 -19.90 8.98
CA LEU A 373 -25.05 -18.58 9.51
C LEU A 373 -26.55 -18.31 9.44
N ASP A 374 -27.06 -17.52 10.40
CA ASP A 374 -28.39 -16.94 10.32
C ASP A 374 -28.41 -15.81 9.26
N PRO A 375 -29.33 -15.85 8.27
CA PRO A 375 -29.50 -14.78 7.28
C PRO A 375 -29.65 -13.38 7.86
N LYS A 376 -30.22 -13.23 9.06
CA LYS A 376 -30.41 -11.92 9.72
C LYS A 376 -29.12 -11.33 10.28
N LYS A 377 -28.07 -12.14 10.44
CA LYS A 377 -26.79 -11.74 11.03
C LYS A 377 -25.74 -11.35 10.00
N VAL A 378 -26.15 -11.18 8.74
CA VAL A 378 -25.24 -10.86 7.64
C VAL A 378 -25.36 -9.41 7.22
N LEU A 379 -24.22 -8.75 7.07
CA LEU A 379 -24.10 -7.42 6.50
C LEU A 379 -23.63 -7.49 5.06
N LEU A 380 -24.36 -6.81 4.17
CA LEU A 380 -24.03 -6.75 2.75
C LEU A 380 -22.88 -5.75 2.49
N PRO A 381 -21.82 -6.15 1.75
CA PRO A 381 -20.65 -5.32 1.51
C PRO A 381 -20.92 -4.13 0.55
N PRO A 382 -20.90 -2.86 1.02
CA PRO A 382 -21.23 -1.69 0.19
C PRO A 382 -20.25 -1.48 -0.96
N LEU A 383 -18.95 -1.74 -0.75
CA LEU A 383 -17.95 -1.59 -1.81
C LEU A 383 -18.16 -2.62 -2.90
N HIS A 384 -18.43 -3.89 -2.53
CA HIS A 384 -18.73 -4.91 -3.51
C HIS A 384 -19.99 -4.58 -4.31
N ILE A 385 -21.02 -3.98 -3.68
CA ILE A 385 -22.19 -3.48 -4.41
C ILE A 385 -21.79 -2.37 -5.38
N LYS A 386 -21.02 -1.37 -4.95
CA LYS A 386 -20.50 -0.29 -5.80
C LYS A 386 -19.70 -0.82 -7.01
N LEU A 387 -18.81 -1.78 -6.76
CA LEU A 387 -18.05 -2.48 -7.81
C LEU A 387 -18.97 -3.23 -8.78
N GLY A 388 -20.02 -3.87 -8.26
CA GLY A 388 -21.01 -4.58 -9.08
C GLY A 388 -21.87 -3.67 -9.95
N LEU A 389 -22.25 -2.49 -9.44
CA LEU A 389 -22.99 -1.47 -10.18
C LEU A 389 -22.15 -0.89 -11.31
N MET A 390 -20.88 -0.53 -11.03
CA MET A 390 -19.95 -0.07 -12.05
C MET A 390 -19.75 -1.13 -13.14
N LYS A 391 -19.61 -2.40 -12.74
CA LYS A 391 -19.49 -3.52 -13.68
C LYS A 391 -20.68 -3.59 -14.63
N GLN A 392 -21.90 -3.47 -14.11
CA GLN A 392 -23.13 -3.51 -14.93
C GLN A 392 -23.27 -2.30 -15.82
N PHE A 393 -22.92 -1.11 -15.32
CA PHE A 393 -22.92 0.11 -16.11
C PHE A 393 -22.01 -0.04 -17.35
N VAL A 394 -20.75 -0.43 -17.14
CA VAL A 394 -19.76 -0.55 -18.23
C VAL A 394 -20.08 -1.70 -19.20
N LYS A 395 -20.78 -2.74 -18.75
CA LYS A 395 -21.26 -3.81 -19.63
C LYS A 395 -22.40 -3.37 -20.54
N ALA A 396 -23.26 -2.47 -20.06
CA ALA A 396 -24.40 -1.96 -20.82
C ALA A 396 -24.04 -0.75 -21.70
N VAL A 397 -22.96 -0.02 -21.38
CA VAL A 397 -22.42 1.05 -22.24
C VAL A 397 -22.05 0.49 -23.62
N ASN A 398 -22.43 1.23 -24.66
CA ASN A 398 -22.09 0.85 -26.03
C ASN A 398 -20.55 0.90 -26.23
N LYS A 399 -19.97 -0.19 -26.73
CA LYS A 399 -18.51 -0.33 -26.90
C LYS A 399 -17.93 0.60 -27.96
N ASP A 400 -18.76 1.09 -28.89
CA ASP A 400 -18.37 2.03 -29.94
C ASP A 400 -18.63 3.50 -29.54
N SER A 401 -19.10 3.74 -28.31
CA SER A 401 -19.36 5.08 -27.81
C SER A 401 -18.07 5.83 -27.48
N LYS A 402 -18.11 7.16 -27.61
CA LYS A 402 -17.06 8.07 -27.09
C LYS A 402 -16.82 7.87 -25.58
N CYS A 403 -17.84 7.42 -24.84
CA CYS A 403 -17.74 7.08 -23.42
C CYS A 403 -16.76 5.91 -23.19
N PHE A 404 -16.89 4.82 -23.96
CA PHE A 404 -16.01 3.67 -23.82
C PHE A 404 -14.56 3.99 -24.24
N GLU A 405 -14.38 4.76 -25.31
CA GLU A 405 -13.05 5.24 -25.74
C GLU A 405 -12.39 6.11 -24.66
N TYR A 406 -13.17 6.96 -23.99
CA TYR A 406 -12.68 7.79 -22.89
C TYR A 406 -12.24 6.97 -21.68
N LEU A 407 -13.00 5.93 -21.33
CA LEU A 407 -12.63 5.01 -20.25
C LEU A 407 -11.28 4.33 -20.54
N GLY A 408 -11.04 3.91 -21.79
CA GLY A 408 -9.76 3.35 -22.22
C GLY A 408 -8.61 4.35 -22.10
N LYS A 409 -8.81 5.60 -22.55
CA LYS A 409 -7.80 6.68 -22.44
C LYS A 409 -7.45 7.04 -20.99
N GLN A 410 -8.43 7.02 -20.08
CA GLN A 410 -8.20 7.35 -18.67
C GLN A 410 -7.41 6.29 -17.90
N PHE A 411 -7.48 5.03 -18.35
CA PHE A 411 -6.84 3.91 -17.69
C PHE A 411 -6.00 3.06 -18.66
N PRO A 412 -4.87 3.60 -19.18
CA PRO A 412 -4.04 2.91 -20.17
C PRO A 412 -3.37 1.64 -19.64
N HIS A 413 -3.38 1.41 -18.33
CA HIS A 413 -2.83 0.21 -17.68
C HIS A 413 -3.85 -0.93 -17.52
N ILE A 414 -5.13 -0.69 -17.81
CA ILE A 414 -6.18 -1.71 -17.77
C ILE A 414 -6.29 -2.34 -19.16
N SER A 415 -6.18 -3.66 -19.26
CA SER A 415 -6.39 -4.39 -20.51
C SER A 415 -7.82 -4.22 -21.03
N ASP A 416 -8.00 -4.19 -22.34
CA ASP A 416 -9.32 -4.08 -22.99
C ASP A 416 -10.33 -5.13 -22.50
N ALA A 417 -9.88 -6.36 -22.22
CA ALA A 417 -10.75 -7.41 -21.67
C ALA A 417 -11.33 -7.04 -20.31
N LYS A 418 -10.49 -6.53 -19.39
CA LYS A 418 -10.92 -6.04 -18.07
C LYS A 418 -11.83 -4.83 -18.19
N LEU A 419 -11.55 -3.93 -19.13
CA LEU A 419 -12.37 -2.75 -19.40
C LEU A 419 -13.76 -3.15 -19.93
N LYS A 420 -13.81 -4.06 -20.91
CA LYS A 420 -15.07 -4.60 -21.47
C LYS A 420 -15.92 -5.28 -20.40
N GLU A 421 -15.26 -6.02 -19.51
CA GLU A 421 -15.89 -6.72 -18.39
C GLU A 421 -16.27 -5.80 -17.23
N GLY A 422 -15.85 -4.54 -17.22
CA GLY A 422 -16.17 -3.58 -16.16
C GLY A 422 -15.43 -3.86 -14.84
N ILE A 423 -14.19 -4.37 -14.91
CA ILE A 423 -13.38 -4.69 -13.72
C ILE A 423 -12.57 -3.45 -13.34
N PHE A 424 -13.02 -2.76 -12.29
CA PHE A 424 -12.35 -1.59 -11.71
C PHE A 424 -12.07 -1.84 -10.22
N ASP A 425 -11.10 -1.13 -9.67
CA ASP A 425 -10.88 -1.06 -8.22
C ASP A 425 -11.60 0.17 -7.59
N GLY A 426 -11.70 0.18 -6.26
CA GLY A 426 -12.32 1.30 -5.52
C GLY A 426 -11.72 2.68 -5.86
N PRO A 427 -10.38 2.84 -5.86
CA PRO A 427 -9.72 4.09 -6.27
C PRO A 427 -10.06 4.57 -7.69
N GLN A 428 -10.10 3.66 -8.67
CA GLN A 428 -10.46 3.97 -10.05
C GLN A 428 -11.90 4.47 -10.16
N ILE A 429 -12.84 3.82 -9.48
CA ILE A 429 -14.25 4.26 -9.44
C ILE A 429 -14.35 5.66 -8.83
N ARG A 430 -13.65 5.92 -7.73
CA ARG A 430 -13.63 7.26 -7.11
C ARG A 430 -13.07 8.33 -8.06
N LYS A 431 -12.01 8.01 -8.81
CA LYS A 431 -11.46 8.92 -9.83
C LYS A 431 -12.53 9.25 -10.89
N MET A 432 -13.29 8.25 -11.32
CA MET A 432 -14.36 8.43 -12.32
C MET A 432 -15.54 9.24 -11.80
N LEU A 433 -15.98 9.00 -10.56
CA LEU A 433 -17.10 9.74 -9.96
C LEU A 433 -16.79 11.25 -9.85
N ASN A 434 -15.52 11.61 -9.63
CA ASN A 434 -15.09 13.01 -9.54
C ASN A 434 -14.73 13.64 -10.90
N ASP A 435 -14.73 12.87 -11.99
CA ASP A 435 -14.29 13.36 -13.30
C ASP A 435 -15.42 14.07 -14.05
N LYS A 436 -15.41 15.41 -13.98
CA LYS A 436 -16.38 16.25 -14.70
C LYS A 436 -16.31 16.09 -16.23
N LYS A 437 -15.13 15.75 -16.78
CA LYS A 437 -14.96 15.53 -18.24
C LYS A 437 -15.61 14.23 -18.68
N PHE A 438 -15.73 13.26 -17.78
CA PHE A 438 -16.46 12.03 -18.08
C PHE A 438 -17.94 12.33 -18.32
N ILE A 439 -18.58 13.12 -17.45
CA ILE A 439 -20.01 13.49 -17.55
C ILE A 439 -20.32 14.20 -18.87
N THR A 440 -19.39 15.01 -19.40
CA THR A 440 -19.57 15.68 -20.70
C THR A 440 -19.44 14.73 -21.89
N THR A 441 -18.81 13.57 -21.69
CA THR A 441 -18.58 12.56 -22.74
C THR A 441 -19.74 11.57 -22.84
N VAL A 442 -20.47 11.34 -21.74
CA VAL A 442 -21.65 10.45 -21.71
C VAL A 442 -22.90 11.20 -22.17
N THR A 443 -23.71 10.60 -23.06
CA THR A 443 -24.92 11.24 -23.63
C THR A 443 -26.17 10.37 -23.49
N GLY A 444 -27.35 11.01 -23.50
CA GLY A 444 -28.65 10.33 -23.50
C GLY A 444 -28.93 9.50 -22.24
N LYS A 445 -29.30 8.23 -22.44
CA LYS A 445 -29.69 7.29 -21.38
C LYS A 445 -28.53 6.90 -20.46
N GLU A 446 -27.31 6.81 -21.02
CA GLU A 446 -26.09 6.48 -20.25
C GLU A 446 -25.78 7.57 -19.22
N LYS A 447 -25.99 8.85 -19.58
CA LYS A 447 -25.76 9.98 -18.68
C LYS A 447 -26.74 9.97 -17.51
N ALA A 448 -28.02 9.68 -17.78
CA ALA A 448 -29.03 9.57 -16.74
C ALA A 448 -28.73 8.42 -15.75
N ALA A 449 -28.28 7.27 -16.27
CA ALA A 449 -27.84 6.14 -15.45
C ALA A 449 -26.61 6.49 -14.62
N TRP A 450 -25.59 7.15 -15.20
CA TRP A 450 -24.38 7.56 -14.48
C TRP A 450 -24.66 8.56 -13.37
N LEU A 451 -25.47 9.60 -13.64
CA LEU A 451 -25.83 10.59 -12.63
C LEU A 451 -26.61 9.96 -11.48
N SER A 452 -27.51 9.02 -11.78
CA SER A 452 -28.25 8.29 -10.73
C SER A 452 -27.33 7.37 -9.93
N PHE A 453 -26.34 6.75 -10.57
CA PHE A 453 -25.31 5.96 -9.90
C PHE A 453 -24.46 6.82 -8.95
N GLN A 454 -24.04 8.00 -9.41
CA GLN A 454 -23.32 8.96 -8.58
C GLN A 454 -24.16 9.39 -7.36
N GLU A 455 -25.44 9.72 -7.58
CA GLU A 455 -26.39 10.09 -6.53
C GLU A 455 -26.56 8.97 -5.48
N VAL A 456 -26.65 7.70 -5.88
CA VAL A 456 -26.68 6.55 -4.97
C VAL A 456 -25.36 6.39 -4.22
N THR A 457 -24.22 6.59 -4.88
CA THR A 457 -22.92 6.44 -4.21
C THR A 457 -22.72 7.49 -3.11
N GLU A 458 -23.11 8.74 -3.35
CA GLU A 458 -22.93 9.85 -2.40
C GLU A 458 -23.98 9.84 -1.28
N ASN A 459 -25.24 9.52 -1.59
CA ASN A 459 -26.37 9.68 -0.66
C ASN A 459 -26.84 8.37 0.01
N PHE A 460 -26.24 7.24 -0.35
CA PHE A 460 -26.57 5.93 0.24
C PHE A 460 -25.33 5.11 0.59
N LEU A 461 -24.39 4.90 -0.34
CA LEU A 461 -23.25 3.99 -0.14
C LEU A 461 -22.05 4.61 0.61
N GLU A 462 -22.11 5.90 0.94
CA GLU A 462 -21.07 6.62 1.68
C GLU A 462 -21.49 6.86 3.14
N ASN A 463 -20.84 7.80 3.84
CA ASN A 463 -21.01 8.03 5.28
C ASN A 463 -22.36 8.65 5.68
N HIS A 464 -23.16 9.11 4.72
CA HIS A 464 -24.44 9.76 4.96
C HIS A 464 -25.55 9.05 4.21
N LYS A 465 -26.54 8.57 4.96
CA LYS A 465 -27.78 8.01 4.41
C LYS A 465 -28.83 9.11 4.34
N SER A 466 -29.16 9.55 3.14
CA SER A 466 -30.25 10.50 2.91
C SER A 466 -31.60 9.88 3.30
N ASN A 467 -32.55 10.67 3.80
CA ASN A 467 -33.89 10.17 4.15
C ASN A 467 -34.65 9.61 2.92
N ASN A 468 -34.32 10.10 1.72
CA ASN A 468 -34.97 9.73 0.46
C ASN A 468 -34.23 8.60 -0.30
N TYR A 469 -33.34 7.87 0.37
CA TYR A 469 -32.51 6.83 -0.26
C TYR A 469 -33.31 5.79 -1.08
N LYS A 470 -34.49 5.39 -0.62
CA LYS A 470 -35.37 4.45 -1.35
C LYS A 470 -35.77 4.97 -2.74
N GLN A 471 -36.09 6.26 -2.83
CA GLN A 471 -36.47 6.90 -4.09
C GLN A 471 -35.26 7.02 -5.03
N ILE A 472 -34.10 7.41 -4.48
CA ILE A 472 -32.85 7.54 -5.25
C ILE A 472 -32.45 6.20 -5.87
N VAL A 473 -32.50 5.12 -5.07
CA VAL A 473 -32.17 3.77 -5.54
C VAL A 473 -33.20 3.27 -6.57
N SER A 474 -34.49 3.51 -6.35
CA SER A 474 -35.54 3.15 -7.33
C SER A 474 -35.32 3.85 -8.68
N LYS A 475 -35.02 5.15 -8.66
CA LYS A 475 -34.70 5.94 -9.86
C LYS A 475 -33.47 5.39 -10.58
N MET A 476 -32.42 5.01 -9.85
CA MET A 476 -31.23 4.37 -10.43
C MET A 476 -31.59 3.04 -11.12
N VAL A 477 -32.34 2.15 -10.45
CA VAL A 477 -32.72 0.84 -11.03
C VAL A 477 -33.53 1.02 -12.32
N GLN A 478 -34.46 1.97 -12.35
CA GLN A 478 -35.24 2.29 -13.56
C GLN A 478 -34.36 2.82 -14.69
N ASN A 479 -33.41 3.72 -14.40
CA ASN A 479 -32.50 4.25 -15.40
C ASN A 479 -31.53 3.19 -15.95
N PHE A 480 -31.07 2.27 -15.10
CA PHE A 480 -30.27 1.11 -15.52
C PHE A 480 -31.11 0.17 -16.41
N GLY A 481 -32.38 -0.08 -16.06
CA GLY A 481 -33.30 -0.85 -16.90
C GLY A 481 -33.52 -0.21 -18.28
N LYS A 482 -33.71 1.11 -18.36
CA LYS A 482 -33.85 1.86 -19.63
C LYS A 482 -32.59 1.81 -20.50
N MET A 483 -31.42 1.66 -19.88
CA MET A 483 -30.13 1.50 -20.56
C MET A 483 -29.92 0.07 -21.08
N GLY A 484 -30.76 -0.89 -20.68
CA GLY A 484 -30.61 -2.30 -21.04
C GLY A 484 -29.64 -3.06 -20.13
N CYS A 485 -29.37 -2.58 -18.93
CA CYS A 485 -28.63 -3.37 -17.94
C CYS A 485 -29.39 -4.65 -17.60
N LEU A 486 -28.65 -5.72 -17.33
CA LEU A 486 -29.19 -6.92 -16.73
C LEU A 486 -29.16 -6.78 -15.20
N MET A 487 -30.24 -7.20 -14.53
CA MET A 487 -30.29 -7.22 -13.07
C MET A 487 -29.34 -8.29 -12.54
N ASN A 488 -28.28 -7.87 -11.85
CA ASN A 488 -27.41 -8.81 -11.12
C ASN A 488 -27.85 -8.94 -9.66
N LEU A 489 -27.28 -9.90 -8.95
CA LEU A 489 -27.57 -10.14 -7.53
C LEU A 489 -27.38 -8.88 -6.66
N LYS A 490 -26.36 -8.06 -6.96
CA LYS A 490 -26.06 -6.82 -6.23
C LYS A 490 -27.14 -5.74 -6.43
N MET A 491 -27.64 -5.59 -7.64
CA MET A 491 -28.76 -4.69 -7.95
C MET A 491 -30.06 -5.22 -7.36
N HIS A 492 -30.29 -6.52 -7.37
CA HIS A 492 -31.46 -7.14 -6.74
C HIS A 492 -31.52 -6.85 -5.24
N PHE A 493 -30.40 -6.93 -4.51
CA PHE A 493 -30.35 -6.53 -3.10
C PHE A 493 -30.74 -5.06 -2.89
N LEU A 494 -30.28 -4.16 -3.76
CA LEU A 494 -30.67 -2.75 -3.69
C LEU A 494 -32.15 -2.52 -4.02
N HIS A 495 -32.73 -3.34 -4.90
CA HIS A 495 -34.10 -3.18 -5.35
C HIS A 495 -35.12 -3.74 -4.36
N ASN A 496 -34.88 -4.94 -3.82
CA ASN A 496 -35.87 -5.68 -3.01
C ASN A 496 -35.50 -5.78 -1.53
N HIS A 497 -34.24 -5.58 -1.16
CA HIS A 497 -33.75 -5.80 0.20
C HIS A 497 -33.02 -4.56 0.77
N ILE A 498 -33.44 -3.36 0.34
CA ILE A 498 -32.84 -2.11 0.77
C ILE A 498 -32.95 -1.87 2.29
N ASP A 499 -33.96 -2.48 2.93
CA ASP A 499 -34.21 -2.39 4.36
C ASP A 499 -33.23 -3.23 5.21
N GLN A 500 -32.50 -4.16 4.59
CA GLN A 500 -31.45 -4.95 5.27
C GLN A 500 -30.14 -4.17 5.45
N PHE A 501 -29.99 -3.02 4.79
CA PHE A 501 -28.80 -2.19 4.93
C PHE A 501 -28.87 -1.37 6.24
N PRO A 502 -27.82 -1.40 7.08
CA PRO A 502 -27.79 -0.63 8.32
C PRO A 502 -27.91 0.89 8.05
N GLY A 503 -28.27 1.64 9.08
CA GLY A 503 -28.49 3.08 9.00
C GLY A 503 -27.27 3.89 8.54
N ASN A 504 -26.05 3.47 8.92
CA ASN A 504 -24.81 4.13 8.55
C ASN A 504 -23.84 3.15 7.85
N LEU A 505 -23.84 3.12 6.51
CA LEU A 505 -22.95 2.24 5.74
C LEU A 505 -21.47 2.69 5.76
N GLY A 506 -21.19 3.95 6.09
CA GLY A 506 -19.83 4.46 6.26
C GLY A 506 -19.07 3.80 7.40
N ASP A 507 -19.78 3.49 8.50
CA ASP A 507 -19.21 2.77 9.65
C ASP A 507 -18.94 1.29 9.34
N TYR A 508 -19.56 0.76 8.29
CA TYR A 508 -19.29 -0.58 7.76
C TYR A 508 -18.43 -0.57 6.49
N SER A 509 -17.73 0.54 6.24
CA SER A 509 -16.82 0.68 5.09
C SER A 509 -15.68 -0.35 5.13
N GLU A 510 -15.42 -0.97 3.97
CA GLU A 510 -14.31 -1.90 3.73
C GLU A 510 -12.93 -1.22 3.71
N GLU A 511 -12.85 0.07 4.03
CA GLU A 511 -11.55 0.74 4.12
C GLU A 511 -10.66 0.12 5.22
N GLN A 512 -11.26 -0.36 6.32
CA GLN A 512 -10.50 -1.06 7.36
C GLN A 512 -9.95 -2.42 6.89
N SER A 513 -10.73 -3.18 6.11
CA SER A 513 -10.29 -4.47 5.57
C SER A 513 -9.22 -4.28 4.50
N GLU A 514 -9.38 -3.33 3.58
CA GLU A 514 -8.34 -3.00 2.57
C GLU A 514 -7.01 -2.57 3.23
N ARG A 515 -7.09 -1.79 4.32
CA ARG A 515 -5.90 -1.43 5.10
C ARG A 515 -5.28 -2.64 5.77
N PHE A 516 -6.10 -3.53 6.35
CA PHE A 516 -5.61 -4.78 6.90
C PHE A 516 -4.86 -5.62 5.85
N HIS A 517 -5.36 -5.68 4.61
CA HIS A 517 -4.65 -6.37 3.52
C HIS A 517 -3.26 -5.78 3.23
N GLN A 518 -3.08 -4.47 3.39
CA GLN A 518 -1.78 -3.83 3.23
C GLN A 518 -0.84 -4.16 4.39
N ASP A 519 -1.33 -4.08 5.63
CA ASP A 519 -0.56 -4.36 6.83
C ASP A 519 -0.13 -5.84 6.89
N ILE A 520 -1.07 -6.76 6.64
CA ILE A 520 -0.80 -8.20 6.66
C ILE A 520 0.13 -8.60 5.53
N LYS A 521 0.07 -7.96 4.36
CA LYS A 521 0.99 -8.24 3.24
C LYS A 521 2.42 -7.87 3.58
N GLU A 522 2.62 -6.77 4.30
CA GLU A 522 3.94 -6.35 4.76
C GLU A 522 4.47 -7.30 5.84
N MET A 523 3.61 -7.79 6.74
CA MET A 523 3.96 -8.85 7.69
C MET A 523 4.28 -10.17 6.98
N GLU A 524 3.48 -10.55 5.99
CA GLU A 524 3.71 -11.74 5.19
C GLU A 524 5.10 -11.68 4.50
N ARG A 525 5.45 -10.51 3.96
CA ARG A 525 6.76 -10.27 3.35
C ARG A 525 7.91 -10.38 4.36
N ARG A 526 7.73 -9.95 5.60
CA ARG A 526 8.76 -10.01 6.66
C ARG A 526 9.06 -11.44 7.09
N TYR A 527 8.03 -12.27 7.19
CA TYR A 527 8.16 -13.65 7.65
C TYR A 527 8.55 -14.66 6.54
N GLN A 528 8.76 -14.18 5.30
CA GLN A 528 9.34 -14.93 4.17
C GLN A 528 8.74 -16.33 3.93
N GLY A 529 7.44 -16.52 4.17
CA GLY A 529 6.79 -17.83 3.98
C GLY A 529 6.64 -18.69 5.23
N ARG A 530 7.19 -18.28 6.37
CA ARG A 530 6.92 -18.93 7.67
C ARG A 530 5.65 -18.33 8.27
N TRP A 531 4.53 -18.93 7.91
CA TRP A 531 3.20 -18.57 8.42
C TRP A 531 2.94 -19.38 9.68
N ASP A 532 3.06 -18.72 10.82
CA ASP A 532 2.98 -19.37 12.12
C ASP A 532 2.22 -18.50 13.13
N VAL A 533 1.99 -19.10 14.29
CA VAL A 533 1.49 -18.43 15.49
C VAL A 533 2.30 -17.17 15.80
N ASN A 534 3.60 -17.14 15.51
CA ASN A 534 4.47 -16.00 15.80
C ASN A 534 4.12 -14.78 14.95
N MET A 535 3.81 -14.96 13.66
CA MET A 535 3.42 -13.86 12.79
C MET A 535 2.12 -13.19 13.26
N MET A 536 1.12 -13.99 13.66
CA MET A 536 -0.17 -13.48 14.17
C MET A 536 0.01 -12.77 15.52
N ALA A 537 0.78 -13.38 16.42
CA ALA A 537 1.12 -12.79 17.72
C ALA A 537 1.91 -11.47 17.57
N ASP A 538 2.86 -11.41 16.63
CA ASP A 538 3.65 -10.21 16.33
C ASP A 538 2.77 -9.11 15.73
N TYR A 539 1.77 -9.47 14.91
CA TYR A 539 0.77 -8.51 14.44
C TYR A 539 0.03 -7.87 15.63
N CYS A 540 -0.49 -8.68 16.55
CA CYS A 540 -1.16 -8.18 17.76
C CYS A 540 -0.24 -7.29 18.62
N TRP A 541 1.04 -7.65 18.74
CA TRP A 541 2.03 -6.83 19.46
C TRP A 541 2.25 -5.44 18.83
N THR A 542 2.15 -5.31 17.49
CA THR A 542 2.28 -4.01 16.82
C THR A 542 1.08 -3.08 17.07
N LEU A 543 -0.10 -3.65 17.39
CA LEU A 543 -1.31 -2.91 17.70
C LEU A 543 -1.30 -2.32 19.11
N LYS A 544 -0.70 -3.01 20.08
CA LYS A 544 -0.60 -2.55 21.48
C LYS A 544 0.24 -1.27 21.58
N ARG A 545 -0.09 -0.40 22.52
CA ARG A 545 0.73 0.74 22.93
C ARG A 545 0.96 0.64 24.42
N ASP A 546 2.20 0.85 24.82
CA ASP A 546 2.59 0.73 26.22
C ASP A 546 2.48 2.10 26.92
N CYS A 547 2.75 3.20 26.22
CA CYS A 547 2.60 4.55 26.76
C CYS A 547 1.25 5.20 26.39
N LYS A 548 0.58 5.83 27.37
CA LYS A 548 -0.49 6.80 27.09
C LYS A 548 0.15 8.04 26.45
N ASN A 549 -0.29 8.41 25.25
CA ASN A 549 0.21 9.58 24.50
C ASN A 549 0.32 10.82 25.41
N ARG A 550 1.54 11.20 25.84
CA ARG A 550 1.82 12.41 26.64
C ARG A 550 1.69 13.71 25.81
N GLY A 551 0.66 13.85 24.98
CA GLY A 551 0.39 15.09 24.25
C GLY A 551 1.50 15.58 23.30
N ILE A 552 2.53 14.77 22.99
CA ILE A 552 3.65 15.18 22.14
C ILE A 552 3.18 15.26 20.70
N LYS A 553 3.02 16.49 20.17
CA LYS A 553 2.76 16.74 18.75
C LYS A 553 3.98 16.31 17.92
N ARG A 554 3.90 15.15 17.27
CA ARG A 554 4.97 14.65 16.38
C ARG A 554 4.90 15.30 15.01
N LYS A 555 6.06 15.68 14.46
CA LYS A 555 6.17 16.25 13.09
C LYS A 555 5.85 15.21 11.98
N ARG A 556 5.89 13.91 12.28
CA ARG A 556 5.59 12.82 11.34
C ARG A 556 4.71 11.76 12.00
N ASN A 557 3.80 11.19 11.22
CA ASN A 557 2.88 10.16 11.68
C ASN A 557 3.57 8.77 11.70
N PRO A 558 3.32 7.93 12.74
CA PRO A 558 3.80 6.54 12.86
C PRO A 558 3.55 5.66 11.64
N LEU A 559 4.50 4.79 11.26
CA LEU A 559 4.38 3.82 10.16
C LEU A 559 3.36 2.71 10.46
N HIS A 560 3.32 2.18 11.69
CA HIS A 560 2.28 1.26 12.16
C HIS A 560 1.29 1.94 13.11
N ARG A 561 0.01 1.53 13.04
CA ARG A 561 -1.08 2.08 13.86
C ARG A 561 -1.00 1.58 15.31
N SER A 562 -1.55 2.36 16.23
CA SER A 562 -2.00 1.83 17.52
C SER A 562 -3.43 1.31 17.40
N PHE A 563 -3.83 0.49 18.35
CA PHE A 563 -5.21 0.00 18.47
C PHE A 563 -6.24 1.14 18.52
N GLU A 564 -5.86 2.32 19.01
CA GLU A 564 -6.78 3.45 19.30
C GLU A 564 -6.72 4.63 18.32
N ASN A 565 -5.64 4.81 17.54
CA ASN A 565 -5.45 6.03 16.75
C ASN A 565 -5.91 5.87 15.28
N LYS A 566 -6.95 6.62 14.91
CA LYS A 566 -7.40 6.79 13.52
C LYS A 566 -6.45 7.71 12.74
N ARG A 567 -5.93 7.25 11.59
CA ARG A 567 -5.55 8.17 10.51
C ARG A 567 -6.81 8.53 9.73
N VAL A 568 -7.38 9.69 10.02
CA VAL A 568 -8.30 10.37 9.09
C VAL A 568 -7.41 10.91 7.97
N ARG A 569 -7.57 10.41 6.73
CA ARG A 569 -7.06 11.17 5.60
C ARG A 569 -7.95 12.40 5.50
N TYR A 570 -7.42 13.55 5.90
CA TYR A 570 -7.97 14.80 5.38
C TYR A 570 -7.74 14.77 3.88
N HIS A 571 -8.82 14.58 3.13
CA HIS A 571 -8.81 14.90 1.73
C HIS A 571 -8.59 16.41 1.63
N THR A 572 -7.40 16.83 1.22
CA THR A 572 -7.26 18.14 0.60
C THR A 572 -8.13 18.09 -0.65
N LYS A 573 -9.34 18.68 -0.56
CA LYS A 573 -10.02 19.20 -1.75
C LYS A 573 -9.01 20.15 -2.41
N LYS A 574 -8.43 19.71 -3.52
CA LYS A 574 -7.73 20.59 -4.45
C LYS A 574 -8.67 20.82 -5.63
#